data_AF-A0A6G3X4A4-F1
#
_entry.id   AF-A0A6G3X4A4-F1
#
_cell.length_a   1.000
_cell.length_b   1.000
_cell.length_c   1.000
_cell.angle_alpha   90.00
_cell.angle_beta   90.00
_cell.angle_gamma   90.00
#
_symmetry.space_group_name_H-M   'P 1'
#
loop_
_entity.id
_entity.type
_entity.pdbx_description
1 polymer ?
#
loop_
_entity_poly.entity_id
_entity_poly.type
_entity_poly.pdbx_seq_one_letter_code
_entity_poly.pdbx_strand_id
1 'polypeptide(L)'
;MEPGTLVYDPHTRKVGEYQDRTGPYVMLRPVGGGREWQADPARIREATLDERLSAGVRALNDRSREGLSADPTRPPSPVPGCAGCEELALRRDRARAAFDASAVTDANVLLRQHQRDEHGGESAGRRIFRYVPYTIVQDASAQPEYEAYCVSGEEEDCGASSGPCQAPGEVEEWQRRHTQETRHLRYRRSFADYAVLERQG
;
A
#
# COMPACT_ATOMS: atom_id res chain seq x y z
N MET A 1 -1.33 25.60 9.46
CA MET A 1 -0.96 24.38 8.70
C MET A 1 0.06 24.79 7.66
N GLU A 2 1.03 23.93 7.40
CA GLU A 2 2.07 24.20 6.41
C GLU A 2 1.65 23.64 5.04
N PRO A 3 2.07 24.26 3.92
CA PRO A 3 1.94 23.70 2.58
C PRO A 3 2.42 22.24 2.53
N GLY A 4 1.66 21.36 1.87
CA GLY A 4 1.94 19.92 1.84
C GLY A 4 1.20 19.09 2.90
N THR A 5 0.57 19.73 3.89
CA THR A 5 -0.20 19.01 4.93
C THR A 5 -1.47 18.38 4.33
N LEU A 6 -1.69 17.07 4.53
CA LEU A 6 -2.93 16.42 4.12
C LEU A 6 -4.06 16.67 5.13
N VAL A 7 -5.12 17.30 4.64
CA VAL A 7 -6.30 17.70 5.42
C VAL A 7 -7.55 17.02 4.88
N TYR A 8 -8.44 16.65 5.80
CA TYR A 8 -9.77 16.18 5.48
C TYR A 8 -10.76 17.34 5.51
N ASP A 9 -11.54 17.48 4.44
CA ASP A 9 -12.63 18.43 4.33
C ASP A 9 -13.97 17.67 4.51
N PRO A 10 -14.66 17.85 5.66
CA PRO A 10 -15.95 17.20 5.91
C PRO A 10 -17.06 17.63 4.95
N HIS A 11 -16.97 18.81 4.33
CA HIS A 11 -17.99 19.30 3.41
C HIS A 11 -17.97 18.53 2.09
N THR A 12 -16.78 18.33 1.52
CA THR A 12 -16.61 17.57 0.27
C THR A 12 -16.37 16.08 0.50
N ARG A 13 -16.11 15.65 1.75
CA ARG A 13 -15.73 14.30 2.16
C ARG A 13 -14.50 13.79 1.39
N LYS A 14 -13.52 14.68 1.23
CA LYS A 14 -12.28 14.43 0.49
C LYS A 14 -11.06 14.82 1.31
N VAL A 15 -9.94 14.19 1.01
CA VAL A 15 -8.64 14.58 1.51
C VAL A 15 -7.92 15.38 0.42
N GLY A 16 -7.35 16.51 0.83
CA GLY A 16 -6.53 17.35 -0.04
C GLY A 16 -5.25 17.78 0.66
N GLU A 17 -4.25 18.13 -0.13
CA GLU A 17 -3.04 18.79 0.29
C GLU A 17 -3.31 20.29 0.46
N TYR A 18 -3.04 20.82 1.64
CA TYR A 18 -3.07 22.25 1.91
C TYR A 18 -2.02 22.95 1.06
N GLN A 19 -2.43 23.93 0.25
CA GLN A 19 -1.53 24.72 -0.59
C GLN A 19 -1.23 26.07 0.07
N ASP A 20 -2.23 26.95 0.13
CA ASP A 20 -2.10 28.30 0.69
C ASP A 20 -3.47 28.82 1.17
N ARG A 21 -3.49 29.98 1.83
CA ARG A 21 -4.69 30.70 2.23
C ARG A 21 -4.98 31.85 1.27
N THR A 22 -6.17 31.84 0.66
CA THR A 22 -6.63 32.90 -0.24
C THR A 22 -7.87 33.57 0.35
N GLY A 23 -7.68 34.74 0.97
CA GLY A 23 -8.76 35.48 1.64
C GLY A 23 -9.35 34.69 2.83
N PRO A 24 -10.68 34.54 2.93
CA PRO A 24 -11.30 33.78 4.01
C PRO A 24 -11.17 32.26 3.85
N TYR A 25 -10.77 31.76 2.67
CA TYR A 25 -10.69 30.34 2.36
C TYR A 25 -9.26 29.84 2.28
N VAL A 26 -9.09 28.52 2.36
CA VAL A 26 -7.84 27.84 2.04
C VAL A 26 -7.98 27.07 0.74
N MET A 27 -6.87 26.94 0.02
CA MET A 27 -6.82 26.18 -1.22
C MET A 27 -6.30 24.78 -0.96
N LEU A 28 -7.07 23.78 -1.39
CA LEU A 28 -6.72 22.37 -1.27
C LEU A 28 -6.54 21.75 -2.65
N ARG A 29 -5.49 20.94 -2.81
CA ARG A 29 -5.24 20.14 -4.01
C ARG A 29 -5.57 18.67 -3.77
N PRO A 30 -6.25 17.95 -4.68
CA PRO A 30 -6.56 16.55 -4.44
C PRO A 30 -5.29 15.69 -4.39
N VAL A 31 -5.29 14.66 -3.52
CA VAL A 31 -4.23 13.65 -3.52
C VAL A 31 -4.17 12.99 -4.90
N GLY A 32 -2.99 13.02 -5.54
CA GLY A 32 -2.80 12.50 -6.89
C GLY A 32 -3.04 13.47 -8.04
N GLY A 33 -3.39 14.73 -7.75
CA GLY A 33 -3.64 15.76 -8.75
C GLY A 33 -5.12 15.94 -9.10
N GLY A 34 -5.41 16.92 -9.95
CA GLY A 34 -6.77 17.30 -10.34
C GLY A 34 -7.15 18.72 -9.90
N ARG A 35 -8.43 19.07 -10.04
CA ARG A 35 -8.90 20.44 -9.81
C ARG A 35 -8.85 20.80 -8.32
N GLU A 36 -8.10 21.86 -8.01
CA GLU A 36 -8.03 22.46 -6.68
C GLU A 36 -9.40 23.02 -6.26
N TRP A 37 -9.65 23.07 -4.96
CA TRP A 37 -10.89 23.59 -4.39
C TRP A 37 -10.67 24.43 -3.15
N GLN A 38 -11.59 25.36 -2.93
CA GLN A 38 -11.63 26.19 -1.73
C GLN A 38 -12.34 25.47 -0.59
N ALA A 39 -11.77 25.55 0.62
CA ALA A 39 -12.38 25.03 1.83
C ALA A 39 -12.38 26.07 2.95
N ASP A 40 -13.33 25.94 3.87
CA ASP A 40 -13.42 26.77 5.07
C ASP A 40 -12.35 26.32 6.09
N PRO A 41 -11.37 27.17 6.46
CA PRO A 41 -10.31 26.82 7.42
C PRO A 41 -10.85 26.36 8.78
N ALA A 42 -12.05 26.80 9.19
CA ALA A 42 -12.64 26.42 10.47
C ALA A 42 -13.25 25.00 10.46
N ARG A 43 -13.47 24.41 9.28
CA ARG A 43 -14.12 23.10 9.12
C ARG A 43 -13.15 21.98 8.77
N ILE A 44 -12.02 22.32 8.17
CA ILE A 44 -11.01 21.32 7.81
C ILE A 44 -10.22 20.89 9.05
N ARG A 45 -9.75 19.65 9.03
CA ARG A 45 -8.84 19.10 10.06
C ARG A 45 -7.74 18.29 9.39
N GLU A 46 -6.67 18.02 10.12
CA GLU A 46 -5.69 17.05 9.64
C GLU A 46 -6.37 15.70 9.36
N ALA A 47 -6.02 15.10 8.23
CA ALA A 47 -6.54 13.80 7.85
C ALA A 47 -5.94 12.71 8.77
N THR A 48 -6.74 11.71 9.13
CA THR A 48 -6.23 10.52 9.85
C THR A 48 -5.35 9.69 8.93
N LEU A 49 -4.57 8.76 9.48
CA LEU A 49 -3.76 7.84 8.68
C LEU A 49 -4.62 7.05 7.66
N ASP A 50 -5.77 6.54 8.10
CA ASP A 50 -6.73 5.83 7.25
C ASP A 50 -7.20 6.71 6.09
N GLU A 51 -7.61 7.95 6.37
CA GLU A 51 -8.10 8.88 5.35
C GLU A 51 -7.00 9.22 4.33
N ARG A 52 -5.75 9.42 4.78
CA ARG A 52 -4.58 9.65 3.91
C ARG A 52 -4.32 8.45 3.00
N LEU A 53 -4.30 7.24 3.56
CA LEU A 53 -4.06 5.99 2.82
C LEU A 53 -5.21 5.69 1.84
N SER A 54 -6.45 5.83 2.28
CA SER A 54 -7.66 5.72 1.45
C SER A 54 -7.64 6.71 0.29
N ALA A 55 -7.23 7.96 0.52
CA ALA A 55 -7.08 8.97 -0.52
C ALA A 55 -5.93 8.62 -1.50
N GLY A 56 -4.81 8.12 -1.01
CA GLY A 56 -3.71 7.63 -1.85
C GLY A 56 -4.11 6.45 -2.74
N VAL A 57 -4.88 5.50 -2.20
CA VAL A 57 -5.45 4.37 -2.97
C VAL A 57 -6.46 4.86 -4.00
N ARG A 58 -7.32 5.84 -3.66
CA ARG A 58 -8.23 6.47 -4.62
C ARG A 58 -7.43 7.14 -5.75
N ALA A 59 -6.40 7.89 -5.42
CA ALA A 59 -5.51 8.52 -6.39
C ALA A 59 -4.81 7.50 -7.31
N LEU A 60 -4.35 6.36 -6.76
CA LEU A 60 -3.78 5.27 -7.55
C LEU A 60 -4.81 4.64 -8.49
N ASN A 61 -6.04 4.43 -8.02
CA ASN A 61 -7.13 3.93 -8.85
C ASN A 61 -7.48 4.90 -9.96
N ASP A 62 -7.58 6.20 -9.67
CA ASP A 62 -7.89 7.22 -10.67
C ASP A 62 -6.76 7.33 -11.71
N ARG A 63 -5.49 7.33 -11.28
CA ARG A 63 -4.35 7.22 -12.20
C ARG A 63 -4.33 5.91 -12.97
N SER A 64 -4.78 4.80 -12.39
CA SER A 64 -4.89 3.53 -13.12
C SER A 64 -6.04 3.55 -14.14
N ARG A 65 -7.07 4.39 -13.92
CA ARG A 65 -8.12 4.62 -14.92
C ARG A 65 -7.62 5.52 -16.05
N GLU A 66 -6.80 6.51 -15.73
CA GLU A 66 -6.22 7.44 -16.72
C GLU A 66 -5.01 6.85 -17.47
N GLY A 67 -4.19 6.04 -16.80
CA GLY A 67 -3.03 5.31 -17.33
C GLY A 67 -3.36 3.98 -18.02
N LEU A 68 -4.66 3.68 -18.17
CA LEU A 68 -5.19 2.73 -19.15
C LEU A 68 -5.87 3.47 -20.31
N SER A 69 -5.34 4.62 -20.73
CA SER A 69 -5.07 4.67 -22.17
C SER A 69 -4.05 3.55 -22.41
N ALA A 70 -4.53 2.40 -22.90
CA ALA A 70 -3.67 1.30 -23.30
C ALA A 70 -2.49 1.91 -24.05
N ASP A 71 -1.26 1.65 -23.58
CA ASP A 71 -0.03 2.05 -24.28
C ASP A 71 -0.32 1.98 -25.78
N PRO A 72 -0.39 3.13 -26.49
CA PRO A 72 -0.95 3.16 -27.84
C PRO A 72 -0.11 2.30 -28.78
N THR A 73 1.14 2.01 -28.39
CA THR A 73 2.07 1.14 -29.11
C THR A 73 1.81 -0.35 -28.87
N ARG A 74 1.16 -0.74 -27.75
CA ARG A 74 0.77 -2.12 -27.47
C ARG A 74 -0.44 -2.51 -28.35
N PRO A 75 -0.32 -3.50 -29.24
CA PRO A 75 -1.44 -3.96 -30.06
C PRO A 75 -2.62 -4.48 -29.19
N PRO A 76 -3.88 -4.12 -29.50
CA PRO A 76 -5.07 -4.67 -28.83
C PRO A 76 -5.19 -6.18 -29.04
N SER A 77 -5.74 -6.89 -28.05
CA SER A 77 -5.97 -8.34 -28.14
C SER A 77 -7.43 -8.64 -28.55
N PRO A 78 -7.67 -9.65 -29.39
CA PRO A 78 -9.05 -10.02 -29.72
C PRO A 78 -9.79 -10.56 -28.50
N VAL A 79 -11.05 -10.20 -28.33
CA VAL A 79 -11.93 -10.83 -27.32
C VAL A 79 -12.21 -12.27 -27.76
N PRO A 80 -11.93 -13.30 -26.94
CA PRO A 80 -12.14 -14.69 -27.33
C PRO A 80 -13.58 -14.97 -27.77
N GLY A 81 -13.76 -15.60 -28.94
CA GLY A 81 -15.08 -15.96 -29.46
C GLY A 81 -15.81 -14.83 -30.17
N CYS A 82 -15.22 -13.64 -30.31
CA CYS A 82 -15.76 -12.59 -31.16
C CYS A 82 -15.13 -12.65 -32.57
N ALA A 83 -15.94 -13.01 -33.56
CA ALA A 83 -15.51 -13.14 -34.95
C ALA A 83 -14.90 -11.84 -35.53
N GLY A 84 -15.47 -10.67 -35.20
CA GLY A 84 -14.96 -9.38 -35.67
C GLY A 84 -13.58 -9.03 -35.09
N CYS A 85 -13.37 -9.35 -33.81
CA CYS A 85 -12.06 -9.21 -33.17
C CYS A 85 -11.01 -10.13 -33.81
N GLU A 86 -11.36 -11.40 -34.03
CA GLU A 86 -10.48 -12.41 -34.60
C GLU A 86 -10.08 -12.08 -36.05
N GLU A 87 -11.02 -11.59 -36.87
CA GLU A 87 -10.74 -11.17 -38.24
C GLU A 87 -9.72 -10.02 -38.29
N LEU A 88 -9.89 -9.00 -37.46
CA LEU A 88 -8.97 -7.87 -37.39
C LEU A 88 -7.59 -8.26 -36.85
N ALA A 89 -7.53 -9.21 -35.90
CA ALA A 89 -6.28 -9.78 -35.43
C ALA A 89 -5.54 -10.54 -36.55
N LEU A 90 -6.26 -11.37 -37.32
CA LEU A 90 -5.69 -12.06 -38.49
C LEU A 90 -5.21 -11.08 -39.56
N ARG A 91 -5.95 -9.99 -39.81
CA ARG A 91 -5.54 -8.93 -40.75
C ARG A 91 -4.22 -8.31 -40.33
N ARG A 92 -4.06 -7.99 -39.03
CA ARG A 92 -2.81 -7.49 -38.47
C ARG A 92 -1.65 -8.47 -38.65
N ASP A 93 -1.87 -9.75 -38.39
CA ASP A 93 -0.81 -10.76 -38.47
C ASP A 93 -0.35 -10.98 -39.92
N ARG A 94 -1.28 -10.93 -40.89
CA ARG A 94 -0.93 -10.91 -42.33
C ARG A 94 -0.12 -9.67 -42.71
N ALA A 95 -0.51 -8.49 -42.22
CA ALA A 95 0.23 -7.25 -42.48
C ALA A 95 1.66 -7.30 -41.90
N ARG A 96 1.83 -7.88 -40.71
CA ARG A 96 3.17 -8.14 -40.12
C ARG A 96 4.00 -9.07 -40.99
N ALA A 97 3.42 -10.19 -41.45
CA ALA A 97 4.11 -11.15 -42.31
C ALA A 97 4.53 -10.52 -43.66
N ALA A 98 3.78 -9.53 -44.15
CA ALA A 98 4.09 -8.76 -45.35
C ALA A 98 4.99 -7.53 -45.10
N PHE A 99 5.39 -7.26 -43.85
CA PHE A 99 6.14 -6.07 -43.44
C PHE A 99 5.45 -4.73 -43.77
N ASP A 100 4.11 -4.70 -43.79
CA ASP A 100 3.31 -3.49 -44.02
C ASP A 100 2.91 -2.83 -42.69
N ALA A 101 3.73 -1.88 -42.23
CA ALA A 101 3.51 -1.17 -40.97
C ALA A 101 2.25 -0.29 -40.96
N SER A 102 1.81 0.23 -42.11
CA SER A 102 0.60 1.02 -42.21
C SER A 102 -0.62 0.15 -41.95
N ALA A 103 -0.70 -0.99 -42.63
CA ALA A 103 -1.81 -1.93 -42.46
C ALA A 103 -1.86 -2.54 -41.05
N VAL A 104 -0.70 -2.73 -40.38
CA VAL A 104 -0.65 -3.11 -38.96
C VAL A 104 -1.29 -2.06 -38.07
N THR A 105 -1.00 -0.78 -38.33
CA THR A 105 -1.56 0.35 -37.58
C THR A 105 -3.07 0.45 -37.78
N ASP A 106 -3.54 0.36 -39.03
CA ASP A 106 -4.96 0.40 -39.37
C ASP A 106 -5.74 -0.74 -38.71
N ALA A 107 -5.21 -1.95 -38.73
CA ALA A 107 -5.84 -3.10 -38.08
C ALA A 107 -5.96 -2.91 -36.55
N ASN A 108 -4.94 -2.31 -35.89
CA ASN A 108 -5.01 -1.98 -34.47
C ASN A 108 -6.06 -0.88 -34.19
N VAL A 109 -6.14 0.15 -35.04
CA VAL A 109 -7.13 1.24 -34.89
C VAL A 109 -8.55 0.68 -35.01
N LEU A 110 -8.82 -0.13 -36.04
CA LEU A 110 -10.11 -0.75 -36.28
C LEU A 110 -10.50 -1.73 -35.17
N LEU A 111 -9.55 -2.52 -34.67
CA LEU A 111 -9.81 -3.46 -33.57
C LEU A 111 -10.20 -2.72 -32.28
N ARG A 112 -9.53 -1.62 -31.95
CA ARG A 112 -9.92 -0.76 -30.82
C ARG A 112 -11.29 -0.10 -31.00
N GLN A 113 -11.61 0.31 -32.23
CA GLN A 113 -12.92 0.88 -32.54
C GLN A 113 -14.02 -0.16 -32.36
N HIS A 114 -13.89 -1.33 -32.99
CA HIS A 114 -14.82 -2.43 -32.84
C HIS A 114 -15.03 -2.82 -31.37
N GLN A 115 -13.98 -2.94 -30.58
CA GLN A 115 -14.10 -3.24 -29.15
C GLN A 115 -14.83 -2.14 -28.37
N ARG A 116 -14.64 -0.86 -28.69
CA ARG A 116 -15.39 0.23 -28.03
C ARG A 116 -16.88 0.15 -28.35
N ASP A 117 -17.20 -0.12 -29.60
CA ASP A 117 -18.58 -0.11 -30.11
C ASP A 117 -19.34 -1.37 -29.64
N GLU A 118 -18.69 -2.54 -29.68
CA GLU A 118 -19.34 -3.85 -29.46
C GLU A 118 -19.03 -4.49 -28.10
N HIS A 119 -17.95 -4.08 -27.43
CA HIS A 119 -17.47 -4.72 -26.18
C HIS A 119 -17.26 -3.74 -25.02
N GLY A 120 -17.54 -2.45 -25.22
CA GLY A 120 -17.32 -1.41 -24.19
C GLY A 120 -15.84 -1.06 -23.95
N GLY A 121 -14.94 -1.46 -24.86
CA GLY A 121 -13.49 -1.28 -24.78
C GLY A 121 -12.80 -2.36 -23.95
N GLU A 122 -11.68 -2.89 -24.44
CA GLU A 122 -10.86 -3.85 -23.68
C GLU A 122 -10.59 -3.31 -22.26
N SER A 123 -11.14 -4.00 -21.27
CA SER A 123 -10.68 -3.88 -19.89
C SER A 123 -9.30 -4.54 -19.81
N ALA A 124 -8.26 -3.84 -20.28
CA ALA A 124 -6.90 -4.11 -19.83
C ALA A 124 -6.97 -4.21 -18.30
N GLY A 125 -6.74 -5.41 -17.77
CA GLY A 125 -7.23 -5.85 -16.45
C GLY A 125 -7.25 -4.73 -15.41
N ARG A 126 -8.45 -4.22 -15.11
CA ARG A 126 -8.66 -3.13 -14.16
C ARG A 126 -8.20 -3.60 -12.79
N ARG A 127 -7.00 -3.20 -12.38
CA ARG A 127 -6.53 -3.41 -11.01
C ARG A 127 -7.18 -2.36 -10.14
N ILE A 128 -8.19 -2.76 -9.37
CA ILE A 128 -8.79 -1.92 -8.34
C ILE A 128 -8.00 -2.17 -7.05
N PHE A 129 -7.28 -1.17 -6.60
CA PHE A 129 -6.65 -1.17 -5.29
C PHE A 129 -7.71 -0.82 -4.23
N ARG A 130 -7.74 -1.56 -3.12
CA ARG A 130 -8.60 -1.27 -1.98
C ARG A 130 -7.74 -1.14 -0.73
N TYR A 131 -7.88 -0.02 -0.05
CA TYR A 131 -7.33 0.12 1.29
C TYR A 131 -8.14 -0.78 2.24
N VAL A 132 -7.44 -1.60 3.02
CA VAL A 132 -8.03 -2.48 4.02
C VAL A 132 -7.30 -2.19 5.34
N PRO A 133 -7.96 -1.53 6.31
CA PRO A 133 -7.35 -1.26 7.60
C PRO A 133 -7.16 -2.56 8.39
N TYR A 134 -5.99 -2.69 9.02
CA TYR A 134 -5.66 -3.76 9.95
C TYR A 134 -5.25 -3.17 11.31
N THR A 135 -5.56 -3.89 12.38
CA THR A 135 -5.06 -3.65 13.73
C THR A 135 -4.13 -4.79 14.12
N ILE A 136 -3.00 -4.46 14.75
CA ILE A 136 -2.10 -5.44 15.35
C ILE A 136 -2.61 -5.73 16.77
N VAL A 137 -2.91 -6.99 17.06
CA VAL A 137 -3.34 -7.45 18.38
C VAL A 137 -2.47 -8.62 18.83
N GLN A 138 -2.35 -8.83 20.15
CA GLN A 138 -1.59 -9.95 20.69
C GLN A 138 -2.26 -11.29 20.32
N ASP A 139 -1.46 -12.26 19.91
CA ASP A 139 -1.89 -13.62 19.61
C ASP A 139 -2.12 -14.40 20.92
N ALA A 140 -3.38 -14.66 21.24
CA ALA A 140 -3.76 -15.42 22.44
C ALA A 140 -3.45 -16.93 22.33
N SER A 141 -3.11 -17.44 21.14
CA SER A 141 -2.80 -18.85 20.92
C SER A 141 -1.32 -19.18 21.14
N ALA A 142 -0.45 -18.17 21.16
CA ALA A 142 0.99 -18.33 21.34
C ALA A 142 1.43 -17.82 22.71
N GLN A 143 2.30 -18.58 23.38
CA GLN A 143 2.88 -18.19 24.67
C GLN A 143 4.03 -17.21 24.45
N PRO A 144 4.20 -16.19 25.31
CA PRO A 144 5.34 -15.29 25.22
C PRO A 144 6.64 -15.96 25.66
N GLU A 145 7.75 -15.48 25.12
CA GLU A 145 9.08 -15.94 25.43
C GLU A 145 9.84 -14.89 26.26
N TYR A 146 10.55 -15.36 27.28
CA TYR A 146 11.37 -14.55 28.16
C TYR A 146 12.81 -15.04 28.10
N GLU A 147 13.77 -14.13 28.08
CA GLU A 147 15.18 -14.49 28.15
C GLU A 147 15.96 -13.40 28.90
N ALA A 148 17.03 -13.79 29.58
CA ALA A 148 17.98 -12.84 30.14
C ALA A 148 19.41 -13.18 29.76
N TYR A 149 20.20 -12.13 29.63
CA TYR A 149 21.62 -12.15 29.36
C TYR A 149 22.36 -11.46 30.50
N CYS A 150 23.42 -12.07 31.01
CA CYS A 150 24.32 -11.44 31.94
C CYS A 150 25.21 -10.44 31.19
N VAL A 151 25.07 -9.16 31.54
CA VAL A 151 25.84 -8.04 30.99
C VAL A 151 26.71 -7.41 32.07
N SER A 152 27.18 -8.26 32.99
CA SER A 152 28.16 -7.90 34.01
C SER A 152 29.55 -8.18 33.47
N GLY A 153 30.49 -7.31 33.80
CA GLY A 153 31.85 -7.32 33.27
C GLY A 153 32.32 -5.89 33.09
N GLU A 154 33.61 -5.64 33.33
CA GLU A 154 34.18 -4.28 33.24
C GLU A 154 34.69 -3.97 31.83
N GLU A 155 35.24 -4.98 31.14
CA GLU A 155 35.80 -4.85 29.78
C GLU A 155 34.99 -5.62 28.74
N GLU A 156 34.52 -6.83 29.07
CA GLU A 156 33.62 -7.64 28.25
C GLU A 156 32.45 -8.14 29.09
N ASP A 157 31.25 -8.17 28.49
CA ASP A 157 30.08 -8.77 29.13
C ASP A 157 30.30 -10.27 29.34
N CYS A 158 29.91 -10.79 30.51
CA CYS A 158 29.92 -12.21 30.83
C CYS A 158 29.20 -13.06 29.77
N GLY A 159 28.12 -12.53 29.18
CA GLY A 159 27.45 -13.12 28.03
C GLY A 159 26.62 -14.39 28.33
N ALA A 160 26.63 -14.88 29.56
CA ALA A 160 25.81 -16.03 29.95
C ALA A 160 24.32 -15.73 29.72
N SER A 161 23.56 -16.69 29.18
CA SER A 161 22.12 -16.57 28.91
C SER A 161 21.31 -17.59 29.70
N SER A 162 20.07 -17.23 30.06
CA SER A 162 19.06 -18.17 30.54
C SER A 162 18.58 -19.13 29.45
N GLY A 163 18.76 -18.75 28.18
CA GLY A 163 17.99 -19.29 27.07
C GLY A 163 16.52 -18.85 27.11
N PRO A 164 15.73 -19.22 26.09
CA PRO A 164 14.29 -18.94 26.07
C PRO A 164 13.54 -19.68 27.18
N CYS A 165 12.72 -18.95 27.94
CA CYS A 165 11.86 -19.45 29.01
C CYS A 165 10.40 -19.11 28.72
N GLN A 166 9.48 -19.95 29.21
CA GLN A 166 8.03 -19.76 29.00
C GLN A 166 7.40 -18.94 30.13
N ALA A 167 8.11 -18.80 31.27
CA ALA A 167 7.67 -17.97 32.38
C ALA A 167 8.78 -17.01 32.86
N PRO A 168 8.41 -15.80 33.31
CA PRO A 168 9.38 -14.84 33.84
C PRO A 168 10.07 -15.35 35.11
N GLY A 169 9.43 -16.23 35.89
CA GLY A 169 10.00 -16.83 37.09
C GLY A 169 11.23 -17.70 36.81
N GLU A 170 11.25 -18.43 35.69
CA GLU A 170 12.39 -19.27 35.30
C GLU A 170 13.64 -18.42 35.02
N VAL A 171 13.45 -17.27 34.35
CA VAL A 171 14.51 -16.29 34.11
C VAL A 171 15.06 -15.73 35.42
N GLU A 172 14.18 -15.40 36.37
CA GLU A 172 14.60 -14.89 37.68
C GLU A 172 15.34 -15.95 38.51
N GLU A 173 14.93 -17.21 38.44
CA GLU A 173 15.63 -18.32 39.08
C GLU A 173 17.03 -18.50 38.49
N TRP A 174 17.17 -18.42 37.16
CA TRP A 174 18.46 -18.43 36.49
C TRP A 174 19.34 -17.26 36.94
N GLN A 175 18.81 -16.02 36.98
CA GLN A 175 19.54 -14.84 37.44
C GLN A 175 20.02 -14.98 38.89
N ARG A 176 19.15 -15.48 39.78
CA ARG A 176 19.51 -15.74 41.19
C ARG A 176 20.65 -16.74 41.29
N ARG A 177 20.59 -17.84 40.54
CA ARG A 177 21.63 -18.88 40.53
C ARG A 177 22.96 -18.33 39.97
N HIS A 178 22.91 -17.67 38.83
CA HIS A 178 24.10 -17.07 38.21
C HIS A 178 24.76 -16.03 39.12
N THR A 179 23.96 -15.19 39.78
CA THR A 179 24.46 -14.21 40.76
C THR A 179 25.17 -14.89 41.94
N GLN A 180 24.63 -16.00 42.44
CA GLN A 180 25.24 -16.73 43.56
C GLN A 180 26.61 -17.31 43.18
N GLU A 181 26.75 -17.79 41.95
CA GLU A 181 27.97 -18.41 41.43
C GLU A 181 29.04 -17.39 41.04
N THR A 182 28.64 -16.27 40.43
CA THR A 182 29.58 -15.33 39.77
C THR A 182 29.67 -13.95 40.44
N ARG A 183 28.74 -13.62 41.35
CA ARG A 183 28.55 -12.28 41.92
C ARG A 183 28.20 -11.20 40.89
N HIS A 184 27.85 -11.58 39.67
CA HIS A 184 27.32 -10.67 38.66
C HIS A 184 25.93 -10.15 39.03
N LEU A 185 25.70 -8.84 38.84
CA LEU A 185 24.49 -8.15 39.30
C LEU A 185 23.76 -7.37 38.19
N ARG A 186 24.33 -7.28 36.99
CA ARG A 186 23.72 -6.62 35.82
C ARG A 186 23.25 -7.63 34.79
N TYR A 187 21.98 -7.50 34.41
CA TYR A 187 21.29 -8.38 33.46
C TYR A 187 20.47 -7.55 32.45
N ARG A 188 20.48 -7.95 31.18
CA ARG A 188 19.55 -7.49 30.14
C ARG A 188 18.45 -8.53 29.99
N ARG A 189 17.18 -8.11 29.94
CA ARG A 189 16.03 -9.00 29.72
C ARG A 189 15.40 -8.71 28.36
N SER A 190 14.98 -9.75 27.66
CA SER A 190 14.13 -9.68 26.48
C SER A 190 12.79 -10.37 26.76
N PHE A 191 11.74 -9.79 26.18
CA PHE A 191 10.38 -10.31 26.17
C PHE A 191 9.90 -10.27 24.72
N ALA A 192 9.39 -11.39 24.24
CA ALA A 192 8.80 -11.52 22.91
C ALA A 192 7.39 -12.08 23.05
N ASP A 193 6.40 -11.31 22.63
CA ASP A 193 5.05 -11.81 22.39
C ASP A 193 4.79 -11.97 20.88
N TYR A 194 3.72 -12.70 20.58
CA TYR A 194 3.27 -12.95 19.22
C TYR A 194 2.08 -12.04 18.93
N ALA A 195 1.96 -11.57 17.70
CA ALA A 195 0.88 -10.68 17.29
C ALA A 195 0.25 -11.11 15.96
N VAL A 196 -1.05 -10.88 15.81
CA VAL A 196 -1.82 -11.12 14.59
C VAL A 196 -2.38 -9.81 14.03
N LEU A 197 -2.58 -9.77 12.71
CA LEU A 197 -3.20 -8.67 11.99
C LEU A 197 -4.69 -8.96 11.79
N GLU A 198 -5.54 -8.22 12.49
CA GLU A 198 -7.00 -8.32 12.35
C GLU A 198 -7.55 -7.21 11.45
N ARG A 199 -8.46 -7.55 10.53
CA ARG A 199 -9.12 -6.56 9.69
C ARG A 199 -10.08 -5.72 10.54
N GLN A 200 -9.98 -4.40 10.47
CA GLN A 200 -10.99 -3.54 11.07
C GLN A 200 -12.30 -3.68 10.26
N GLY A 201 -13.38 -4.01 10.97
CA GLY A 201 -14.72 -4.26 10.42
C GLY A 201 -15.49 -2.99 10.07
#